data_AF-A0A4Q6AXY2-F1
#
_entry.id   AF-A0A4Q6AXY2-F1
#
_cell.length_a   1.000
_cell.length_b   1.000
_cell.length_c   1.000
_cell.angle_alpha   90.00
_cell.angle_beta   90.00
_cell.angle_gamma   90.00
#
_symmetry.space_group_name_H-M   'P 1'
#
loop_
_entity.id
_entity.type
_entity.pdbx_description
1 polymer ?
#
loop_
_entity_poly.entity_id
_entity_poly.type
_entity_poly.pdbx_seq_one_letter_code
_entity_poly.pdbx_strand_id
1 'polypeptide(L)'
;MTSQQILSSDVIDILFEHRNKQYGAYQLRRNYHLRLLQSLAIGVGLAFLVVFLIPSPSQTSVVIDEKPEVILRTVVLPDEKKPQLPELPKPPQTQAVRQEKFIDQFKMTNNEVVDPMPPIDKLELAAVSSQTFAGTDL
;
A
#
# COMPACT_ATOMS: atom_id res chain seq x y z
N MET A 1 -31.42 2.73 27.34
CA MET A 1 -32.42 2.34 26.33
C MET A 1 -33.35 1.27 26.88
N THR A 2 -34.59 1.18 26.38
CA THR A 2 -35.48 0.03 26.63
C THR A 2 -35.20 -1.11 25.63
N SER A 3 -35.57 -2.34 25.94
CA SER A 3 -35.26 -3.53 25.11
C SER A 3 -35.75 -3.39 23.66
N GLN A 4 -36.90 -2.73 23.44
CA GLN A 4 -37.45 -2.46 22.11
C GLN A 4 -36.65 -1.42 21.32
N GLN A 5 -35.99 -0.48 22.00
CA GLN A 5 -35.18 0.55 21.36
C GLN A 5 -33.87 -0.01 20.82
N ILE A 6 -33.33 -1.07 21.43
CA ILE A 6 -32.09 -1.72 21.00
C ILE A 6 -32.25 -2.39 19.62
N LEU A 7 -33.43 -2.96 19.35
CA LEU A 7 -33.68 -3.65 18.09
C LEU A 7 -33.79 -2.68 16.89
N SER A 8 -34.23 -1.45 17.14
CA SER A 8 -34.46 -0.43 16.12
C SER A 8 -33.34 0.61 16.03
N SER A 9 -32.34 0.56 16.90
CA SER A 9 -31.27 1.55 16.94
C SER A 9 -30.10 1.15 16.05
N ASP A 10 -29.45 2.17 15.49
CA ASP A 10 -28.25 1.98 14.69
C ASP A 10 -27.09 1.50 15.58
N VAL A 11 -26.18 0.69 15.03
CA VAL A 11 -25.03 0.11 15.74
C VAL A 11 -24.17 1.21 16.37
N ILE A 12 -24.05 2.36 15.71
CA ILE A 12 -23.31 3.52 16.21
C ILE A 12 -24.01 4.13 17.43
N ASP A 13 -25.34 4.12 17.50
CA ASP A 13 -26.09 4.66 18.64
C ASP A 13 -25.92 3.79 19.89
N ILE A 14 -25.87 2.47 19.70
CA ILE A 14 -25.63 1.48 20.75
C ILE A 14 -24.19 1.58 21.26
N LEU A 15 -23.21 1.63 20.35
CA LEU A 15 -21.78 1.72 20.70
C LEU A 15 -21.45 2.96 21.56
N PHE A 16 -22.20 4.05 21.37
CA PHE A 16 -22.00 5.31 22.08
C PHE A 16 -23.07 5.60 23.14
N GLU A 17 -23.87 4.62 23.56
CA GLU A 17 -24.98 4.85 24.52
C GLU A 17 -24.51 5.47 25.85
N HIS A 18 -23.35 5.02 26.36
CA HIS A 18 -22.75 5.48 27.63
C HIS A 18 -21.42 6.23 27.44
N ARG A 19 -21.18 6.77 26.24
CA ARG A 19 -19.92 7.46 25.89
C ARG A 19 -20.21 8.89 25.44
N ASN A 20 -19.20 9.73 25.44
CA ASN A 20 -19.32 11.09 24.94
C ASN A 20 -19.57 11.09 23.41
N LYS A 21 -20.81 11.37 22.99
CA LYS A 21 -21.20 11.53 21.58
C LYS A 21 -20.70 12.85 20.95
N GLN A 22 -20.23 13.79 21.78
CA GLN A 22 -19.78 15.10 21.31
C GLN A 22 -18.30 15.14 20.90
N TYR A 23 -17.51 14.10 21.18
CA TYR A 23 -16.08 14.07 20.85
C TYR A 23 -15.79 13.79 19.34
N GLY A 24 -16.67 14.26 18.44
CA GLY A 24 -16.48 14.24 17.00
C GLY A 24 -16.64 12.89 16.29
N ALA A 25 -16.13 11.79 16.86
CA ALA A 25 -16.12 10.47 16.20
C ALA A 25 -17.54 9.94 15.88
N TYR A 26 -18.50 10.17 16.79
CA TYR A 26 -19.90 9.81 16.58
C TYR A 26 -20.52 10.60 15.42
N GLN A 27 -20.35 11.93 15.41
CA GLN A 27 -20.86 12.79 14.35
C GLN A 27 -20.23 12.46 12.99
N LEU A 28 -18.93 12.11 12.96
CA LEU A 28 -18.25 11.76 11.72
C LEU A 28 -18.85 10.51 11.07
N ARG A 29 -19.11 9.45 11.85
CA ARG A 29 -19.72 8.21 11.34
C ARG A 29 -21.20 8.39 11.00
N ARG A 30 -21.96 9.06 11.88
CA ARG A 30 -23.39 9.35 11.66
C ARG A 30 -23.60 10.16 10.37
N ASN A 31 -22.75 11.16 10.13
CA ASN A 31 -22.94 12.10 9.01
C ASN A 31 -22.10 11.75 7.77
N TYR A 32 -21.40 10.62 7.76
CA TYR A 32 -20.58 10.20 6.61
C TYR A 32 -21.42 10.07 5.33
N HIS A 33 -22.59 9.44 5.43
CA HIS A 33 -23.49 9.25 4.29
C HIS A 33 -23.95 10.60 3.69
N LEU A 34 -24.25 11.59 4.53
CA LEU A 34 -24.64 12.93 4.09
C LEU A 34 -23.49 13.62 3.35
N ARG A 35 -22.27 13.55 3.89
CA ARG A 35 -21.08 14.14 3.27
C ARG A 35 -20.78 13.48 1.92
N LEU A 36 -20.93 12.16 1.84
CA LEU A 36 -20.75 11.41 0.61
C LEU A 36 -21.78 11.81 -0.45
N LEU A 37 -23.07 11.86 -0.09
CA LEU A 37 -24.12 12.30 -1.00
C LEU A 37 -23.93 13.75 -1.44
N GLN A 38 -23.52 14.64 -0.55
CA GLN A 38 -23.19 16.04 -0.89
C GLN A 38 -22.03 16.10 -1.88
N SER A 39 -20.95 15.37 -1.63
CA SER A 39 -19.80 15.34 -2.55
C SER A 39 -20.15 14.79 -3.92
N LEU A 40 -20.99 13.75 -3.97
CA LEU A 40 -21.48 13.16 -5.20
C LEU A 40 -22.39 14.14 -5.95
N ALA A 41 -23.32 14.78 -5.26
CA ALA A 41 -24.24 15.76 -5.84
C ALA A 41 -23.49 16.97 -6.42
N ILE A 42 -22.47 17.48 -5.72
CA ILE A 42 -21.64 18.57 -6.20
C ILE A 42 -20.82 18.13 -7.41
N GLY A 43 -20.19 16.96 -7.35
CA GLY A 43 -19.39 16.43 -8.46
C GLY A 43 -20.22 16.22 -9.73
N VAL A 44 -21.38 15.58 -9.60
CA VAL A 44 -22.33 15.38 -10.69
C VAL A 44 -22.89 16.71 -11.19
N GLY A 45 -23.25 17.62 -10.28
CA GLY A 45 -23.73 18.96 -10.62
C GLY A 45 -22.72 19.76 -11.42
N LEU A 46 -21.44 19.72 -11.03
CA LEU A 46 -20.35 20.36 -11.78
C LEU A 46 -20.14 19.72 -13.15
N ALA A 47 -20.19 18.39 -13.24
CA ALA A 47 -20.08 17.69 -14.53
C ALA A 47 -21.20 18.10 -15.48
N PHE A 48 -22.45 18.15 -15.00
CA PHE A 48 -23.58 18.64 -15.79
C PHE A 48 -23.45 20.11 -16.17
N LEU A 49 -22.95 20.96 -15.27
CA LEU A 49 -22.70 22.37 -15.54
C LEU A 49 -21.69 22.52 -16.68
N VAL A 50 -20.60 21.76 -16.68
CA VAL A 50 -19.60 21.77 -17.76
C VAL A 50 -20.23 21.33 -19.09
N VAL A 51 -21.02 20.26 -19.10
CA VAL A 51 -21.71 19.78 -20.32
C VAL A 51 -22.71 20.80 -20.87
N PHE A 52 -23.42 21.53 -20.00
CA PHE A 52 -24.40 22.53 -20.42
C PHE A 52 -23.77 23.87 -20.83
N LEU A 53 -22.64 24.23 -20.22
CA LEU A 53 -21.98 25.52 -20.46
C LEU A 53 -21.03 25.46 -21.66
N ILE A 54 -20.49 24.28 -21.98
CA ILE A 54 -19.74 24.07 -23.22
C ILE A 54 -20.77 23.99 -24.35
N PRO A 55 -20.80 24.96 -25.28
CA PRO A 55 -21.63 24.82 -26.46
C PRO A 55 -21.20 23.53 -27.17
N SER A 56 -22.18 22.70 -27.56
CA SER A 56 -21.91 21.56 -28.42
C SER A 56 -21.00 22.05 -29.54
N PRO A 57 -19.84 21.40 -29.81
CA PRO A 57 -19.18 21.68 -31.05
C PRO A 57 -20.24 21.45 -32.12
N SER A 58 -20.59 22.52 -32.85
CA SER A 58 -21.29 22.34 -34.10
C SER A 58 -20.57 21.23 -34.82
N GLN A 59 -21.30 20.37 -35.53
CA GLN A 59 -20.69 19.48 -36.50
C GLN A 59 -20.08 20.36 -37.60
N THR A 60 -18.99 21.04 -37.27
CA THR A 60 -18.02 21.53 -38.22
C THR A 60 -17.45 20.22 -38.71
N SER A 61 -17.98 19.75 -39.84
CA SER A 61 -17.26 18.87 -40.73
C SER A 61 -15.80 19.29 -40.63
N VAL A 62 -14.98 18.39 -40.09
CA VAL A 62 -13.54 18.56 -40.14
C VAL A 62 -13.25 18.67 -41.63
N VAL A 63 -13.19 19.89 -42.16
CA VAL A 63 -12.48 20.15 -43.39
C VAL A 63 -11.07 19.79 -42.97
N ILE A 64 -10.67 18.59 -43.35
CA ILE A 64 -9.28 18.21 -43.34
C ILE A 64 -8.67 19.19 -44.33
N ASP A 65 -8.18 20.31 -43.80
CA ASP A 65 -7.29 21.18 -44.52
C ASP A 65 -6.16 20.24 -44.95
N GLU A 66 -6.03 20.05 -46.26
CA GLU A 66 -5.02 19.16 -46.84
C GLU A 66 -3.67 19.64 -46.32
N LYS A 67 -3.17 18.97 -45.28
CA LYS A 67 -1.85 19.24 -44.72
C LYS A 67 -0.86 19.25 -45.88
N PRO A 68 0.08 20.20 -45.91
CA PRO A 68 1.12 20.17 -46.94
C PRO A 68 1.80 18.81 -46.88
N GLU A 69 1.88 18.18 -48.05
CA GLU A 69 2.45 16.86 -48.30
C GLU A 69 3.69 16.64 -47.42
N VAL A 70 3.54 15.77 -46.41
CA VAL A 70 4.64 15.40 -45.53
C VAL A 70 5.54 14.46 -46.33
N ILE A 71 6.63 14.99 -46.88
CA ILE A 71 7.67 14.19 -47.52
C ILE A 71 8.35 13.36 -46.43
N LEU A 72 7.96 12.10 -46.31
CA LEU A 72 8.60 11.13 -45.42
C LEU A 72 9.98 10.79 -45.99
N ARG A 73 11.05 11.32 -45.38
CA ARG A 73 12.41 10.85 -45.64
C ARG A 73 12.71 9.67 -44.72
N THR A 74 12.91 8.49 -45.30
CA THR A 74 13.43 7.33 -44.57
C THR A 74 14.88 7.58 -44.19
N VAL A 75 15.14 7.81 -42.91
CA VAL A 75 16.50 7.85 -42.36
C VAL A 75 16.94 6.40 -42.16
N VAL A 76 18.02 5.98 -42.83
CA VAL A 76 18.69 4.72 -42.51
C VAL A 76 19.49 4.96 -41.24
N LEU A 77 19.03 4.40 -40.12
CA LEU A 77 19.77 4.46 -38.86
C LEU A 77 21.05 3.61 -39.02
N PRO A 78 22.23 4.12 -38.63
CA PRO A 78 23.43 3.30 -38.53
C PRO A 78 23.20 2.14 -37.56
N ASP A 79 23.65 0.93 -37.91
CA ASP A 79 23.57 -0.22 -37.01
C ASP A 79 24.29 0.11 -35.69
N GLU A 80 23.49 0.17 -34.62
CA GLU A 80 23.99 0.45 -33.28
C GLU A 80 24.80 -0.77 -32.82
N LYS A 81 26.13 -0.63 -32.82
CA LYS A 81 27.03 -1.66 -32.29
C LYS A 81 26.75 -1.82 -30.80
N LYS A 82 26.00 -2.87 -30.44
CA LYS A 82 25.69 -3.22 -29.05
C LYS A 82 26.99 -3.20 -28.23
N PRO A 83 27.08 -2.39 -27.17
CA PRO A 83 28.20 -2.46 -26.24
C PRO A 83 28.27 -3.87 -25.68
N GLN A 84 29.45 -4.51 -25.77
CA GLN A 84 29.68 -5.76 -25.05
C GLN A 84 29.58 -5.44 -23.56
N LEU A 85 28.66 -6.11 -22.86
CA LEU A 85 28.51 -5.95 -21.42
C LEU A 85 29.86 -6.31 -20.75
N PRO A 86 30.38 -5.45 -19.85
CA PRO A 86 31.49 -5.84 -18.99
C PRO A 86 31.12 -7.10 -18.21
N GLU A 87 32.00 -8.09 -18.16
CA GLU A 87 31.78 -9.27 -17.32
C GLU A 87 31.61 -8.81 -15.86
N LEU A 88 30.51 -9.23 -15.23
CA LEU A 88 30.26 -8.87 -13.83
C LEU A 88 31.41 -9.40 -12.96
N PRO A 89 31.96 -8.58 -12.06
CA PRO A 89 32.92 -9.04 -11.08
C PRO A 89 32.26 -10.13 -10.22
N LYS A 90 32.93 -11.28 -10.10
CA LYS A 90 32.43 -12.38 -9.27
C LYS A 90 32.23 -11.87 -7.83
N PRO A 91 31.06 -12.12 -7.21
CA PRO A 91 30.79 -11.62 -5.88
C PRO A 91 31.83 -12.16 -4.89
N PRO A 92 32.36 -11.31 -3.99
CA PRO A 92 33.29 -11.74 -2.97
C PRO A 92 32.62 -12.78 -2.08
N GLN A 93 33.32 -13.89 -1.82
CA GLN A 93 32.85 -14.91 -0.90
C GLN A 93 32.81 -14.31 0.51
N THR A 94 31.63 -13.88 0.94
CA THR A 94 31.40 -13.41 2.30
C THR A 94 31.63 -14.58 3.26
N GLN A 95 32.60 -14.42 4.15
CA GLN A 95 32.88 -15.42 5.19
C GLN A 95 31.65 -15.54 6.09
N ALA A 96 31.17 -16.77 6.28
CA ALA A 96 30.00 -17.06 7.10
C ALA A 96 30.34 -16.88 8.58
N VAL A 97 29.60 -16.02 9.30
CA VAL A 97 29.76 -15.75 10.73
C VAL A 97 28.59 -16.35 11.53
N ARG A 98 28.79 -16.77 12.81
CA ARG A 98 27.72 -17.15 13.78
C ARG A 98 26.63 -16.08 13.74
N GLN A 99 25.39 -16.49 13.50
CA GLN A 99 24.21 -15.79 13.97
C GLN A 99 23.57 -16.75 15.00
N GLU A 100 22.55 -16.38 15.78
CA GLU A 100 21.71 -17.34 16.55
C GLU A 100 20.23 -17.08 16.24
N LYS A 101 19.38 -18.13 16.22
CA LYS A 101 17.96 -18.05 15.82
C LYS A 101 17.08 -17.60 16.97
N PHE A 102 16.53 -16.40 16.87
CA PHE A 102 15.46 -15.92 17.74
C PHE A 102 14.09 -16.41 17.24
N ILE A 103 13.31 -17.10 18.09
CA ILE A 103 11.96 -17.62 17.77
C ILE A 103 10.92 -16.73 18.44
N ASP A 104 10.13 -15.97 17.66
CA ASP A 104 9.16 -14.99 18.18
C ASP A 104 7.71 -15.52 18.26
N GLN A 105 7.52 -16.84 18.27
CA GLN A 105 6.19 -17.46 18.37
C GLN A 105 6.23 -18.73 19.21
N PHE A 106 5.96 -18.62 20.51
CA PHE A 106 5.61 -19.78 21.33
C PHE A 106 4.13 -20.12 21.08
N LYS A 107 3.88 -21.14 20.25
CA LYS A 107 2.56 -21.76 20.15
C LYS A 107 2.53 -22.89 21.16
N MET A 108 1.72 -22.78 22.21
CA MET A 108 1.54 -23.90 23.16
C MET A 108 0.82 -25.04 22.44
N THR A 109 1.60 -26.01 21.96
CA THR A 109 1.15 -27.37 21.63
C THR A 109 1.87 -28.29 22.60
N ASN A 110 1.12 -29.23 23.16
CA ASN A 110 1.51 -30.06 24.28
C ASN A 110 2.44 -31.20 23.85
N ASN A 111 3.57 -30.87 23.22
CA ASN A 111 4.63 -31.82 22.87
C ASN A 111 5.99 -31.18 23.13
N GLU A 112 6.81 -31.91 23.89
CA GLU A 112 8.17 -31.59 24.31
C GLU A 112 9.02 -31.10 23.13
N VAL A 113 9.57 -29.89 23.27
CA VAL A 113 10.77 -29.47 22.55
C VAL A 113 11.84 -29.27 23.61
N VAL A 114 12.72 -30.27 23.70
CA VAL A 114 13.94 -30.25 24.50
C VAL A 114 15.02 -29.58 23.65
N ASP A 115 15.15 -28.27 23.77
CA ASP A 115 16.40 -27.58 23.45
C ASP A 115 16.81 -26.76 24.68
N PRO A 116 17.97 -27.06 25.30
CA PRO A 116 18.40 -26.35 26.50
C PRO A 116 18.70 -24.89 26.18
N MET A 117 18.12 -23.99 26.97
CA MET A 117 18.37 -22.55 26.86
C MET A 117 19.87 -22.26 27.03
N PRO A 118 20.50 -21.45 26.14
CA PRO A 118 21.91 -21.11 26.26
C PRO A 118 22.18 -20.31 27.55
N PRO A 119 23.35 -20.51 28.17
CA PRO A 119 23.75 -19.78 29.38
C PRO A 119 23.82 -18.27 29.12
N ILE A 120 23.34 -17.49 30.09
CA ILE A 120 23.13 -16.03 29.99
C ILE A 120 24.42 -15.29 29.61
N ASP A 121 25.57 -15.78 30.05
CA ASP A 121 26.89 -15.17 29.80
C ASP A 121 27.21 -15.03 28.29
N LYS A 122 26.62 -15.86 27.42
CA LYS A 122 26.83 -15.79 25.97
C LYS A 122 25.92 -14.79 25.25
N LEU A 123 24.88 -14.30 25.92
CA LEU A 123 23.94 -13.33 25.37
C LEU A 123 24.45 -11.89 25.44
N GLU A 124 25.37 -11.58 26.35
CA GLU A 124 25.91 -10.23 26.51
C GLU A 124 26.86 -9.82 25.38
N LEU A 125 27.55 -10.79 24.75
CA LEU A 125 28.44 -10.54 23.60
C LEU A 125 27.77 -10.73 22.22
N ALA A 126 26.60 -11.38 22.16
CA ALA A 126 26.00 -11.81 20.90
C ALA A 126 25.01 -10.79 20.33
N ALA A 127 25.11 -10.51 19.02
CA ALA A 127 24.12 -9.70 18.30
C ALA A 127 22.86 -10.54 17.99
N VAL A 128 21.67 -9.95 18.21
CA VAL A 128 20.37 -10.64 18.00
C VAL A 128 20.09 -10.84 16.51
N SER A 129 19.77 -12.09 16.09
CA SER A 129 19.47 -12.45 14.69
C SER A 129 18.40 -13.55 14.58
N SER A 130 18.02 -13.94 13.36
CA SER A 130 16.93 -14.89 13.05
C SER A 130 17.39 -16.31 12.68
N GLN A 131 18.68 -16.62 12.71
CA GLN A 131 19.23 -17.96 12.40
C GLN A 131 20.50 -18.25 13.20
N THR A 132 20.79 -19.54 13.52
CA THR A 132 22.05 -19.94 14.19
C THR A 132 23.15 -20.36 13.21
N PHE A 133 24.31 -19.68 13.20
CA PHE A 133 25.53 -20.07 12.47
C PHE A 133 26.69 -20.32 13.44
N ALA A 134 27.86 -20.82 13.00
CA ALA A 134 29.21 -21.00 13.64
C ALA A 134 30.21 -19.84 13.36
N GLY A 135 30.93 -19.34 14.36
CA GLY A 135 31.60 -18.04 14.40
C GLY A 135 32.47 -17.96 15.65
N THR A 136 33.62 -17.31 15.54
CA THR A 136 34.73 -17.42 16.50
C THR A 136 34.70 -16.33 17.54
N ASP A 137 34.88 -16.73 18.80
CA ASP A 137 35.05 -15.86 19.96
C ASP A 137 36.33 -15.01 19.77
N LEU A 138 36.23 -13.69 19.96
CA LEU A 138 37.39 -12.79 20.08
C LEU A 138 37.83 -12.70 21.54
#